data_AF-A0A965I8P1-F1
#
_entry.id   AF-A0A965I8P1-F1
#
_cell.length_a   1.000
_cell.length_b   1.000
_cell.length_c   1.000
_cell.angle_alpha   90.00
_cell.angle_beta   90.00
_cell.angle_gamma   90.00
#
_symmetry.space_group_name_H-M   'P 1'
#
loop_
_entity.id
_entity.type
_entity.pdbx_description
1 polymer ?
#
loop_
_entity_poly.entity_id
_entity_poly.type
_entity_poly.pdbx_seq_one_letter_code
_entity_poly.pdbx_strand_id
1 'polypeptide(L)'
;MITAEAANKINVYIEIKRARGSVLHEVEKPNHGNFVAPCMIQVDGIQDLKEEIFGPVLHVATFDAHELDTVVQAINETGYGLTFGLHTRIENRIYVIAKQIHCGNIYVNRNQIGAIVGSQPFGGEGLSGTGPKAGGPNYVGRFTRLLTNQTATTLHSQTDETKSVCVEEELPGPTGEQNLLRLIPREPLLCAGPTREIAKKQAAAVKALGGRAIIPDDDIVPDDLVKDEGFSAVIWWGDTETGHAFSRALARRDGPIVPLIVDSPDRAHVFHERHLCIDTTAAGGNAALLVG
;
A
#
# COMPACT_ATOMS: atom_id res chain seq x y z
N MET A 1 -21.50 13.73 -10.05
CA MET A 1 -21.21 13.20 -8.70
C MET A 1 -22.35 12.33 -8.24
N ILE A 2 -22.07 11.35 -7.37
CA ILE A 2 -23.06 10.38 -6.90
C ILE A 2 -24.17 11.01 -6.05
N THR A 3 -23.84 12.04 -5.24
CA THR A 3 -24.79 12.74 -4.38
C THR A 3 -24.64 14.26 -4.46
N ALA A 4 -25.66 14.99 -4.02
CA ALA A 4 -25.63 16.44 -3.90
C ALA A 4 -24.61 16.90 -2.86
N GLU A 5 -24.50 16.19 -1.73
CA GLU A 5 -23.52 16.47 -0.68
C GLU A 5 -22.08 16.39 -1.22
N ALA A 6 -21.74 15.33 -1.95
CA ALA A 6 -20.42 15.20 -2.57
C ALA A 6 -20.14 16.32 -3.58
N ALA A 7 -21.13 16.64 -4.43
CA ALA A 7 -21.00 17.76 -5.37
C ALA A 7 -20.79 19.09 -4.65
N ASN A 8 -21.54 19.35 -3.59
CA ASN A 8 -21.47 20.60 -2.82
C ASN A 8 -20.13 20.73 -2.10
N LYS A 9 -19.65 19.68 -1.42
CA LYS A 9 -18.34 19.69 -0.76
C LYS A 9 -17.23 20.08 -1.74
N ILE A 10 -17.21 19.47 -2.92
CA ILE A 10 -16.17 19.69 -3.92
C ILE A 10 -16.31 21.05 -4.60
N ASN A 11 -17.53 21.48 -4.94
CA ASN A 11 -17.75 22.82 -5.51
C ASN A 11 -17.30 23.91 -4.52
N VAL A 12 -17.61 23.78 -3.23
CA VAL A 12 -17.14 24.71 -2.18
C VAL A 12 -15.61 24.72 -2.11
N TYR A 13 -14.96 23.55 -2.17
CA TYR A 13 -13.50 23.45 -2.22
C TYR A 13 -12.92 24.20 -3.43
N ILE A 14 -13.51 24.03 -4.62
CA ILE A 14 -13.08 24.73 -5.84
C ILE A 14 -13.29 26.24 -5.71
N GLU A 15 -14.43 26.71 -5.17
CA GLU A 15 -14.68 28.15 -4.94
C GLU A 15 -13.60 28.78 -4.05
N ILE A 16 -13.21 28.08 -2.96
CA ILE A 16 -12.14 28.55 -2.05
C ILE A 16 -10.82 28.68 -2.81
N LYS A 17 -10.48 27.71 -3.66
CA LYS A 17 -9.24 27.75 -4.47
C LYS A 17 -9.32 28.81 -5.57
N ARG A 18 -10.51 29.05 -6.16
CA ARG A 18 -10.73 30.11 -7.16
C ARG A 18 -10.56 31.49 -6.55
N ALA A 19 -11.13 31.72 -5.36
CA ALA A 19 -10.97 32.99 -4.64
C ALA A 19 -9.49 33.31 -4.29
N ARG A 20 -8.64 32.28 -4.20
CA ARG A 20 -7.19 32.40 -4.00
C ARG A 20 -6.39 32.53 -5.31
N GLY A 21 -7.06 32.50 -6.47
CA GLY A 21 -6.41 32.57 -7.78
C GLY A 21 -5.68 31.30 -8.20
N SER A 22 -5.93 30.15 -7.53
CA SER A 22 -5.20 28.90 -7.78
C SER A 22 -5.82 28.01 -8.87
N VAL A 23 -6.99 28.36 -9.40
CA VAL A 23 -7.63 27.57 -10.47
C VAL A 23 -6.98 27.90 -11.81
N LEU A 24 -6.35 26.90 -12.42
CA LEU A 24 -5.66 27.02 -13.71
C LEU A 24 -6.60 26.82 -14.89
N HIS A 25 -7.53 25.87 -14.78
CA HIS A 25 -8.48 25.55 -15.82
C HIS A 25 -9.73 24.91 -15.25
N GLU A 26 -10.87 25.17 -15.88
CA GLU A 26 -12.14 24.55 -15.55
C GLU A 26 -13.01 24.54 -16.81
N VAL A 27 -13.76 23.46 -17.00
CA VAL A 27 -14.69 23.33 -18.13
C VAL A 27 -16.11 23.69 -17.74
N GLU A 28 -16.96 23.95 -18.73
CA GLU A 28 -18.39 24.16 -18.47
C GLU A 28 -19.04 22.89 -17.88
N LYS A 29 -19.96 23.11 -16.93
CA LYS A 29 -20.78 22.05 -16.34
C LYS A 29 -22.26 22.37 -16.50
N PRO A 30 -23.14 21.35 -16.57
CA PRO A 30 -24.58 21.57 -16.52
C PRO A 30 -25.02 22.33 -15.26
N ASN A 31 -26.05 23.16 -15.41
CA ASN A 31 -26.62 23.96 -14.32
C ASN A 31 -27.62 23.19 -13.45
N HIS A 32 -27.96 21.95 -13.81
CA HIS A 32 -28.91 21.10 -13.10
C HIS A 32 -28.31 19.73 -12.82
N GLY A 33 -28.64 19.15 -11.67
CA GLY A 33 -28.07 17.89 -11.18
C GLY A 33 -26.77 18.06 -10.39
N ASN A 34 -26.20 16.94 -9.95
CA ASN A 34 -25.06 16.91 -9.03
C ASN A 34 -23.73 16.96 -9.80
N PHE A 35 -23.48 18.03 -10.56
CA PHE A 35 -22.27 18.18 -11.37
C PHE A 35 -21.19 19.01 -10.68
N VAL A 36 -19.95 18.56 -10.88
CA VAL A 36 -18.71 19.27 -10.59
C VAL A 36 -17.95 19.33 -11.90
N ALA A 37 -17.47 20.51 -12.30
CA ALA A 37 -16.67 20.64 -13.51
C ALA A 37 -15.30 20.01 -13.29
N PRO A 38 -14.76 19.27 -14.29
CA PRO A 38 -13.33 19.01 -14.37
C PRO A 38 -12.53 20.29 -14.15
N CYS A 39 -11.70 20.31 -13.11
CA CYS A 39 -10.99 21.48 -12.63
C CYS A 39 -9.52 21.16 -12.36
N MET A 40 -8.62 22.02 -12.82
CA MET A 40 -7.18 21.94 -12.59
C MET A 40 -6.76 23.07 -11.64
N ILE A 41 -6.09 22.71 -10.55
CA ILE A 41 -5.73 23.62 -9.46
C ILE A 41 -4.23 23.56 -9.23
N GLN A 42 -3.58 24.72 -9.26
CA GLN A 42 -2.18 24.86 -8.88
C GLN A 42 -2.01 24.69 -7.36
N VAL A 43 -0.99 23.94 -6.97
CA VAL A 43 -0.54 23.78 -5.58
C VAL A 43 0.99 23.86 -5.54
N ASP A 44 1.56 24.16 -4.38
CA ASP A 44 3.01 24.24 -4.22
C ASP A 44 3.64 22.84 -4.12
N GLY A 45 2.90 21.89 -3.54
CA GLY A 45 3.32 20.51 -3.38
C GLY A 45 2.20 19.62 -2.85
N ILE A 46 2.49 18.33 -2.70
CA ILE A 46 1.48 17.38 -2.20
C ILE A 46 1.06 17.68 -0.75
N GLN A 47 1.89 18.39 0.02
CA GLN A 47 1.60 18.78 1.40
C GLN A 47 0.41 19.75 1.51
N ASP A 48 0.01 20.41 0.42
CA ASP A 48 -1.19 21.27 0.39
C ASP A 48 -2.50 20.46 0.41
N LEU A 49 -2.43 19.16 0.15
CA LEU A 49 -3.58 18.26 0.11
C LEU A 49 -3.78 17.64 1.50
N LYS A 50 -4.69 18.22 2.26
CA LYS A 50 -5.00 17.77 3.64
C LYS A 50 -6.04 16.66 3.72
N GLU A 51 -6.82 16.48 2.65
CA GLU A 51 -7.82 15.44 2.54
C GLU A 51 -7.94 14.99 1.08
N GLU A 52 -8.51 13.81 0.89
CA GLU A 52 -8.85 13.31 -0.44
C GLU A 52 -10.06 14.04 -1.03
N ILE A 53 -9.88 14.62 -2.22
CA ILE A 53 -10.95 15.26 -2.99
C ILE A 53 -11.47 14.26 -4.03
N PHE A 54 -12.50 13.49 -3.65
CA PHE A 54 -13.03 12.40 -4.47
C PHE A 54 -13.94 12.90 -5.62
N GLY A 55 -13.34 13.57 -6.60
CA GLY A 55 -14.04 14.10 -7.77
C GLY A 55 -13.09 14.54 -8.90
N PRO A 56 -13.61 15.21 -9.94
CA PRO A 56 -12.85 15.54 -11.13
C PRO A 56 -11.96 16.77 -10.90
N VAL A 57 -11.09 16.74 -9.89
CA VAL A 57 -10.17 17.83 -9.54
C VAL A 57 -8.74 17.32 -9.63
N LEU A 58 -7.94 17.94 -10.50
CA LEU A 58 -6.52 17.65 -10.67
C LEU A 58 -5.69 18.73 -9.99
N HIS A 59 -4.85 18.35 -9.03
CA HIS A 59 -3.85 19.24 -8.45
C HIS A 59 -2.54 19.14 -9.23
N VAL A 60 -1.93 20.29 -9.53
CA VAL A 60 -0.68 20.37 -10.29
C VAL A 60 0.34 21.15 -9.49
N ALA A 61 1.46 20.50 -9.20
CA ALA A 61 2.68 21.11 -8.66
C ALA A 61 3.80 20.99 -9.70
N THR A 62 4.76 21.91 -9.64
CA THR A 62 5.99 21.86 -10.43
C THR A 62 7.18 21.73 -9.51
N PHE A 63 8.21 21.02 -9.95
CA PHE A 63 9.45 20.83 -9.20
C PHE A 63 10.63 20.81 -10.18
N ASP A 64 11.80 21.21 -9.71
CA ASP A 64 13.01 21.10 -10.51
C ASP A 64 13.48 19.64 -10.58
N ALA A 65 14.10 19.25 -11.70
CA ALA A 65 14.45 17.84 -11.94
C ALA A 65 15.34 17.20 -10.85
N HIS A 66 16.13 18.00 -10.12
CA HIS A 66 17.01 17.56 -9.04
C HIS A 66 16.26 17.35 -7.71
N GLU A 67 15.02 17.81 -7.58
CA GLU A 67 14.17 17.68 -6.40
C GLU A 67 13.30 16.41 -6.43
N LEU A 68 13.42 15.58 -7.48
CA LEU A 68 12.56 14.40 -7.66
C LEU A 68 12.54 13.48 -6.44
N ASP A 69 13.70 13.23 -5.82
CA ASP A 69 13.79 12.38 -4.63
C ASP A 69 13.03 13.01 -3.44
N THR A 70 13.13 14.34 -3.27
CA THR A 70 12.37 15.10 -2.26
C THR A 70 10.86 15.00 -2.52
N VAL A 71 10.43 15.07 -3.77
CA VAL A 71 9.01 14.93 -4.15
C VAL A 71 8.50 13.52 -3.83
N VAL A 72 9.27 12.48 -4.14
CA VAL A 72 8.91 11.09 -3.82
C VAL A 72 8.82 10.89 -2.32
N GLN A 73 9.76 11.46 -1.55
CA GLN A 73 9.68 11.44 -0.09
C GLN A 73 8.41 12.15 0.42
N ALA A 74 8.10 13.33 -0.09
CA ALA A 74 6.89 14.07 0.29
C ALA A 74 5.61 13.28 -0.03
N ILE A 75 5.58 12.53 -1.13
CA ILE A 75 4.45 11.64 -1.47
C ILE A 75 4.33 10.51 -0.45
N ASN A 76 5.44 9.86 -0.09
CA ASN A 76 5.46 8.80 0.92
C ASN A 76 5.01 9.29 2.30
N GLU A 77 5.36 10.53 2.67
CA GLU A 77 5.00 11.16 3.95
C GLU A 77 3.49 11.46 4.08
N THR A 78 2.72 11.40 2.99
CA THR A 78 1.25 11.50 3.08
C THR A 78 0.63 10.32 3.83
N GLY A 79 1.35 9.21 3.96
CA GLY A 79 0.87 7.97 4.58
C GLY A 79 -0.06 7.14 3.69
N TYR A 80 -0.49 7.67 2.55
CA TYR A 80 -1.23 6.93 1.52
C TYR A 80 -0.28 6.26 0.53
N GLY A 81 -0.76 5.23 -0.15
CA GLY A 81 0.05 4.43 -1.07
C GLY A 81 -0.78 3.50 -1.94
N LEU A 82 -1.79 4.01 -2.64
CA LEU A 82 -2.70 3.22 -3.47
C LEU A 82 -2.19 3.05 -4.91
N THR A 83 -2.20 4.13 -5.68
CA THR A 83 -1.71 4.17 -7.07
C THR A 83 -0.68 5.28 -7.24
N PHE A 84 0.37 4.99 -8.00
CA PHE A 84 1.38 5.95 -8.40
C PHE A 84 1.67 5.76 -9.89
N GLY A 85 2.05 6.82 -10.57
CA GLY A 85 2.47 6.68 -11.96
C GLY A 85 3.56 7.66 -12.35
N LEU A 86 4.35 7.18 -13.29
CA LEU A 86 5.60 7.78 -13.70
C LEU A 86 5.65 7.79 -15.22
N HIS A 87 5.79 8.98 -15.80
CA HIS A 87 6.08 9.12 -17.22
C HIS A 87 7.56 9.44 -17.40
N THR A 88 8.33 8.49 -17.92
CA THR A 88 9.75 8.66 -18.22
C THR A 88 10.24 7.67 -19.27
N ARG A 89 11.18 8.10 -20.10
CA ARG A 89 11.91 7.24 -21.04
C ARG A 89 13.24 6.74 -20.48
N ILE A 90 13.60 7.14 -19.26
CA ILE A 90 14.86 6.76 -18.62
C ILE A 90 14.61 5.50 -17.82
N GLU A 91 15.02 4.35 -18.34
CA GLU A 91 14.75 3.04 -17.75
C GLU A 91 15.25 2.92 -16.30
N ASN A 92 16.49 3.33 -16.03
CA ASN A 92 17.02 3.29 -14.66
C ASN A 92 16.17 4.10 -13.67
N ARG A 93 15.56 5.21 -14.12
CA ARG A 93 14.67 6.03 -13.27
C ARG A 93 13.42 5.26 -12.86
N ILE A 94 12.88 4.42 -13.75
CA ILE A 94 11.70 3.60 -13.44
C ILE A 94 11.97 2.73 -12.20
N TYR A 95 13.05 1.95 -12.23
CA TYR A 95 13.36 1.01 -11.16
C TYR A 95 13.81 1.69 -9.87
N VAL A 96 14.54 2.81 -9.96
CA VAL A 96 14.94 3.60 -8.79
C VAL A 96 13.70 4.16 -8.09
N ILE A 97 12.80 4.83 -8.82
CA ILE A 97 11.59 5.41 -8.22
C ILE A 97 10.64 4.31 -7.74
N ALA A 98 10.45 3.23 -8.50
CA ALA A 98 9.59 2.11 -8.08
C ALA A 98 10.08 1.43 -6.78
N LYS A 99 11.38 1.50 -6.49
CA LYS A 99 11.95 1.00 -5.23
C LYS A 99 11.73 1.98 -4.06
N GLN A 100 11.76 3.28 -4.31
CA GLN A 100 11.64 4.32 -3.29
C GLN A 100 10.18 4.65 -2.94
N ILE A 101 9.27 4.62 -3.91
CA ILE A 101 7.87 4.98 -3.69
C ILE A 101 7.17 3.91 -2.84
N HIS A 102 6.41 4.36 -1.85
CA HIS A 102 5.62 3.54 -0.93
C HIS A 102 4.19 3.43 -1.46
N CYS A 103 4.00 2.58 -2.47
CA CYS A 103 2.73 2.47 -3.16
C CYS A 103 2.47 1.05 -3.65
N GLY A 104 1.22 0.60 -3.50
CA GLY A 104 0.81 -0.73 -3.89
C GLY A 104 0.76 -0.95 -5.40
N ASN A 105 0.35 0.03 -6.20
CA ASN A 105 0.22 -0.10 -7.66
C ASN A 105 0.97 1.03 -8.38
N ILE A 106 2.04 0.68 -9.10
CA ILE A 106 2.89 1.60 -9.84
C ILE A 106 2.65 1.40 -11.34
N TYR A 107 2.42 2.49 -12.06
CA TYR A 107 2.12 2.49 -13.50
C TYR A 107 3.09 3.38 -14.26
N VAL A 108 3.75 2.84 -15.27
CA VAL A 108 4.80 3.54 -15.99
C VAL A 108 4.39 3.76 -17.44
N ASN A 109 4.45 5.02 -17.87
CA ASN A 109 4.10 5.48 -19.22
C ASN A 109 2.67 5.16 -19.67
N ARG A 110 1.74 5.07 -18.72
CA ARG A 110 0.33 4.76 -18.94
C ARG A 110 -0.55 5.43 -17.88
N ASN A 111 -1.86 5.33 -18.01
CA ASN A 111 -2.78 5.78 -16.96
C ASN A 111 -2.65 4.93 -15.68
N GLN A 112 -3.17 5.45 -14.56
CA GLN A 112 -3.08 4.83 -13.23
C GLN A 112 -4.39 4.17 -12.77
N ILE A 113 -5.30 3.84 -13.70
CA ILE A 113 -6.65 3.33 -13.42
C ILE A 113 -6.92 2.02 -14.15
N GLY A 114 -8.00 1.32 -13.79
CA GLY A 114 -8.46 0.14 -14.54
C GLY A 114 -7.56 -1.08 -14.38
N ALA A 115 -7.13 -1.37 -13.15
CA ALA A 115 -6.35 -2.57 -12.84
C ALA A 115 -7.10 -3.86 -13.22
N ILE A 116 -6.41 -4.77 -13.91
CA ILE A 116 -6.94 -6.03 -14.42
C ILE A 116 -6.65 -7.14 -13.41
N VAL A 117 -7.69 -7.87 -13.01
CA VAL A 117 -7.59 -8.99 -12.06
C VAL A 117 -6.60 -10.04 -12.56
N GLY A 118 -5.71 -10.52 -11.67
CA GLY A 118 -4.69 -11.53 -11.99
C GLY A 118 -3.47 -11.01 -12.77
N SER A 119 -3.55 -9.81 -13.34
CA SER A 119 -2.44 -9.16 -14.06
C SER A 119 -1.85 -8.01 -13.25
N GLN A 120 -2.72 -7.14 -12.72
CA GLN A 120 -2.36 -6.07 -11.79
C GLN A 120 -3.16 -6.18 -10.49
N PRO A 121 -2.84 -7.15 -9.60
CA PRO A 121 -3.44 -7.22 -8.27
C PRO A 121 -3.52 -5.83 -7.60
N PHE A 122 -4.69 -5.49 -7.08
CA PHE A 122 -5.00 -4.11 -6.70
C PHE A 122 -5.14 -3.96 -5.18
N GLY A 123 -4.53 -2.92 -4.64
CA GLY A 123 -4.57 -2.60 -3.22
C GLY A 123 -3.33 -1.82 -2.81
N GLY A 124 -3.48 -0.95 -1.82
CA GLY A 124 -2.41 -0.07 -1.35
C GLY A 124 -1.73 -0.54 -0.07
N GLU A 125 -0.92 0.36 0.48
CA GLU A 125 -0.29 0.24 1.79
C GLU A 125 -0.55 1.51 2.63
N GLY A 126 -0.19 1.46 3.92
CA GLY A 126 -0.43 2.56 4.86
C GLY A 126 -1.92 2.86 5.03
N LEU A 127 -2.29 4.13 4.90
CA LEU A 127 -3.67 4.61 4.98
C LEU A 127 -4.57 4.08 3.85
N SER A 128 -3.97 3.53 2.78
CA SER A 128 -4.72 3.02 1.62
C SER A 128 -5.21 1.58 1.77
N GLY A 129 -4.78 0.84 2.79
CA GLY A 129 -5.32 -0.49 3.06
C GLY A 129 -4.39 -1.44 3.80
N THR A 130 -4.98 -2.53 4.29
CA THR A 130 -4.29 -3.58 5.07
C THR A 130 -3.69 -4.68 4.19
N GLY A 131 -4.27 -4.89 3.00
CA GLY A 131 -4.01 -6.06 2.15
C GLY A 131 -4.56 -7.37 2.73
N PRO A 132 -4.39 -8.51 2.02
CA PRO A 132 -3.73 -8.67 0.72
C PRO A 132 -4.46 -7.98 -0.45
N LYS A 133 -3.79 -7.88 -1.59
CA LYS A 133 -4.33 -7.27 -2.81
C LYS A 133 -5.51 -8.08 -3.37
N ALA A 134 -6.60 -7.39 -3.68
CA ALA A 134 -7.71 -7.98 -4.41
C ALA A 134 -7.27 -8.41 -5.81
N GLY A 135 -7.75 -9.57 -6.26
CA GLY A 135 -7.34 -10.16 -7.54
C GLY A 135 -5.88 -10.65 -7.57
N GLY A 136 -5.21 -10.70 -6.42
CA GLY A 136 -3.89 -11.29 -6.23
C GLY A 136 -3.94 -12.70 -5.63
N PRO A 137 -2.79 -13.41 -5.62
CA PRO A 137 -2.72 -14.81 -5.23
C PRO A 137 -3.05 -15.04 -3.73
N ASN A 138 -2.81 -14.04 -2.89
CA ASN A 138 -2.99 -14.17 -1.44
C ASN A 138 -4.40 -13.79 -0.94
N TYR A 139 -5.28 -13.28 -1.81
CA TYR A 139 -6.56 -12.71 -1.38
C TYR A 139 -7.51 -13.73 -0.78
N VAL A 140 -7.69 -14.88 -1.44
CA VAL A 140 -8.66 -15.89 -1.01
C VAL A 140 -8.24 -16.53 0.32
N GLY A 141 -6.93 -16.70 0.54
CA GLY A 141 -6.39 -17.26 1.79
C GLY A 141 -6.82 -16.48 3.03
N ARG A 142 -7.02 -15.15 2.90
CA ARG A 142 -7.46 -14.26 3.99
C ARG A 142 -8.85 -14.60 4.54
N PHE A 143 -9.68 -15.31 3.77
CA PHE A 143 -11.00 -15.78 4.20
C PHE A 143 -10.99 -17.19 4.78
N THR A 144 -9.80 -17.75 5.00
CA THR A 144 -9.63 -19.07 5.61
C THR A 144 -8.94 -18.94 6.96
N ARG A 145 -9.15 -19.92 7.84
CA ARG A 145 -8.48 -19.99 9.14
C ARG A 145 -7.23 -20.85 9.01
N LEU A 146 -6.08 -20.32 9.39
CA LEU A 146 -4.83 -21.08 9.42
C LEU A 146 -4.59 -21.62 10.83
N LEU A 147 -4.66 -22.94 10.99
CA LEU A 147 -4.50 -23.57 12.30
C LEU A 147 -3.12 -23.25 12.91
N THR A 148 -3.10 -22.85 14.18
CA THR A 148 -1.87 -22.73 14.98
C THR A 148 -1.33 -24.13 15.25
N ASN A 149 -0.38 -24.60 14.45
CA ASN A 149 0.31 -25.84 14.74
C ASN A 149 1.32 -25.59 15.87
N GLN A 150 0.92 -25.88 17.11
CA GLN A 150 1.81 -25.79 18.29
C GLN A 150 2.97 -26.80 18.25
N THR A 151 2.96 -27.72 17.28
CA THR A 151 3.94 -28.76 16.97
C THR A 151 4.54 -28.52 15.58
N ALA A 152 5.35 -27.48 15.40
CA ALA A 152 6.24 -27.40 14.26
C ALA A 152 7.47 -28.28 14.56
N THR A 153 7.42 -29.55 14.18
CA THR A 153 8.62 -30.39 14.07
C THR A 153 9.44 -29.84 12.90
N THR A 154 10.64 -29.39 13.20
CA THR A 154 11.62 -28.84 12.26
C THR A 154 11.87 -29.81 11.09
N LEU A 155 11.43 -29.44 9.90
CA LEU A 155 11.80 -30.08 8.63
C LEU A 155 12.34 -29.01 7.67
N HIS A 156 13.64 -28.76 7.81
CA HIS A 156 14.65 -28.22 6.86
C HIS A 156 14.36 -26.85 6.19
N SER A 157 15.31 -25.97 5.90
CA SER A 157 16.77 -26.00 5.82
C SER A 157 17.31 -24.65 6.34
N GLN A 158 18.57 -24.63 6.80
CA GLN A 158 19.27 -23.38 7.10
C GLN A 158 19.34 -22.53 5.81
N THR A 159 18.54 -21.48 5.74
CA THR A 159 18.76 -20.37 4.81
C THR A 159 19.50 -19.29 5.59
N ASP A 160 20.71 -18.94 5.13
CA ASP A 160 21.52 -17.83 5.63
C ASP A 160 20.66 -16.60 5.99
N GLU A 161 20.78 -16.12 7.22
CA GLU A 161 20.03 -14.98 7.79
C GLU A 161 20.36 -13.61 7.15
N THR A 162 20.98 -13.55 5.97
CA THR A 162 21.54 -12.31 5.42
C THR A 162 21.16 -11.96 3.98
N LYS A 163 20.13 -12.58 3.39
CA LYS A 163 19.55 -12.07 2.13
C LYS A 163 18.04 -12.00 2.21
N SER A 164 17.52 -10.80 2.47
CA SER A 164 16.15 -10.42 2.13
C SER A 164 15.99 -10.56 0.61
N VAL A 165 15.61 -11.75 0.14
CA VAL A 165 15.28 -11.98 -1.27
C VAL A 165 13.93 -11.32 -1.50
N CYS A 166 13.94 -10.14 -2.12
CA CYS A 166 12.76 -9.59 -2.76
C CYS A 166 12.29 -10.63 -3.77
N VAL A 167 11.15 -11.27 -3.51
CA VAL A 167 10.55 -12.20 -4.46
C VAL A 167 9.80 -11.37 -5.48
N GLU A 168 10.25 -11.43 -6.73
CA GLU A 168 9.59 -10.84 -7.89
C GLU A 168 9.01 -11.95 -8.75
N GLU A 169 7.76 -11.77 -9.16
CA GLU A 169 7.04 -12.65 -10.06
C GLU A 169 6.51 -11.83 -11.23
N GLU A 170 6.76 -12.28 -12.46
CA GLU A 170 6.12 -11.70 -13.65
C GLU A 170 4.72 -12.28 -13.81
N LEU A 171 3.73 -11.40 -13.88
CA LEU A 171 2.33 -11.75 -14.03
C LEU A 171 1.92 -11.69 -15.51
N PRO A 172 0.94 -12.51 -15.94
CA PRO A 172 0.44 -12.47 -17.31
C PRO A 172 -0.12 -11.09 -17.63
N GLY A 173 0.04 -10.64 -18.87
CA GLY A 173 -0.47 -9.34 -19.34
C GLY A 173 -0.58 -9.30 -20.87
N PRO A 174 -1.20 -8.25 -21.43
CA PRO A 174 -1.24 -8.05 -22.87
C PRO A 174 0.16 -7.80 -23.43
N THR A 175 0.36 -8.16 -24.70
CA THR A 175 1.59 -7.84 -25.43
C THR A 175 1.83 -6.34 -25.42
N GLY A 176 3.06 -5.92 -25.10
CA GLY A 176 3.40 -4.49 -24.97
C GLY A 176 3.32 -3.96 -23.54
N GLU A 177 3.09 -4.84 -22.58
CA GLU A 177 3.02 -4.52 -21.17
C GLU A 177 3.86 -5.51 -20.36
N GLN A 178 4.55 -5.02 -19.35
CA GLN A 178 5.24 -5.85 -18.36
C GLN A 178 4.57 -5.65 -17.00
N ASN A 179 4.22 -6.75 -16.32
CA ASN A 179 3.56 -6.72 -15.01
C ASN A 179 4.40 -7.51 -14.01
N LEU A 180 4.91 -6.83 -12.99
CA LEU A 180 5.78 -7.42 -11.98
C LEU A 180 5.13 -7.27 -10.61
N LEU A 181 4.95 -8.40 -9.91
CA LEU A 181 4.53 -8.43 -8.52
C LEU A 181 5.75 -8.67 -7.63
N ARG A 182 6.00 -7.74 -6.71
CA ARG A 182 7.09 -7.83 -5.73
C ARG A 182 6.55 -7.98 -4.32
N LEU A 183 7.22 -8.79 -3.52
CA LEU A 183 6.99 -8.90 -2.08
C LEU A 183 8.05 -8.11 -1.32
N ILE A 184 7.61 -7.08 -0.61
CA ILE A 184 8.45 -6.17 0.18
C ILE A 184 8.21 -6.45 1.67
N PRO A 185 9.24 -6.72 2.49
CA PRO A 185 9.04 -6.99 3.92
C PRO A 185 8.29 -5.86 4.61
N ARG A 186 7.26 -6.20 5.40
CA ARG A 186 6.61 -5.23 6.29
C ARG A 186 7.49 -4.93 7.49
N GLU A 187 7.11 -3.90 8.25
CA GLU A 187 7.60 -3.72 9.62
C GLU A 187 7.39 -5.00 10.46
N PRO A 188 8.19 -5.20 11.51
CA PRO A 188 8.09 -6.42 12.30
C PRO A 188 6.70 -6.70 12.86
N LEU A 189 6.40 -7.97 13.08
CA LEU A 189 5.19 -8.38 13.79
C LEU A 189 5.50 -8.48 15.29
N LEU A 190 4.69 -7.83 16.12
CA LEU A 190 4.79 -7.91 17.57
C LEU A 190 4.22 -9.25 18.05
N CYS A 191 5.09 -10.10 18.59
CA CYS A 191 4.76 -11.44 19.08
C CYS A 191 4.36 -11.35 20.56
N ALA A 192 3.10 -11.00 20.81
CA ALA A 192 2.59 -10.67 22.13
C ALA A 192 2.05 -11.88 22.90
N GLY A 193 2.46 -13.12 22.59
CA GLY A 193 1.90 -14.33 23.20
C GLY A 193 1.92 -14.33 24.74
N PRO A 194 0.98 -15.04 25.41
CA PRO A 194 0.77 -14.98 26.87
C PRO A 194 1.94 -15.48 27.73
N THR A 195 2.93 -16.12 27.10
CA THR A 195 4.20 -16.48 27.74
C THR A 195 5.33 -16.23 26.76
N ARG A 196 6.54 -15.99 27.27
CA ARG A 196 7.74 -15.82 26.44
C ARG A 196 8.00 -17.02 25.52
N GLU A 197 7.63 -18.23 25.92
CA GLU A 197 7.74 -19.42 25.07
C GLU A 197 6.75 -19.40 23.90
N ILE A 198 5.52 -18.93 24.11
CA ILE A 198 4.55 -18.78 23.02
C ILE A 198 4.96 -17.63 22.10
N ALA A 199 5.46 -16.52 22.64
CA ALA A 199 6.00 -15.43 21.85
C ALA A 199 7.18 -15.87 20.95
N LYS A 200 8.07 -16.74 21.45
CA LYS A 200 9.12 -17.37 20.63
C LYS A 200 8.57 -18.23 19.50
N LYS A 201 7.48 -18.99 19.73
CA LYS A 201 6.82 -19.78 18.68
C LYS A 201 6.18 -18.89 17.61
N GLN A 202 5.55 -17.78 18.01
CA GLN A 202 5.02 -16.78 17.08
C GLN A 202 6.14 -16.19 16.23
N ALA A 203 7.25 -15.78 16.86
CA ALA A 203 8.41 -15.23 16.15
C ALA A 203 9.03 -16.25 15.18
N ALA A 204 9.11 -17.52 15.56
CA ALA A 204 9.56 -18.58 14.67
C ALA A 204 8.64 -18.76 13.45
N ALA A 205 7.32 -18.70 13.63
CA ALA A 205 6.36 -18.77 12.52
C ALA A 205 6.51 -17.59 11.55
N VAL A 206 6.71 -16.37 12.08
CA VAL A 206 6.96 -15.17 11.26
C VAL A 206 8.27 -15.28 10.49
N LYS A 207 9.36 -15.69 11.15
CA LYS A 207 10.68 -15.86 10.51
C LYS A 207 10.68 -16.96 9.45
N ALA A 208 9.93 -18.05 9.66
CA ALA A 208 9.78 -19.12 8.67
C ALA A 208 9.13 -18.65 7.37
N LEU A 209 8.35 -17.56 7.41
CA LEU A 209 7.77 -16.91 6.24
C LEU A 209 8.72 -15.89 5.59
N GLY A 210 9.89 -15.62 6.18
CA GLY A 210 10.81 -14.55 5.78
C GLY A 210 10.45 -13.17 6.37
N GLY A 211 9.54 -13.13 7.34
CA GLY A 211 9.14 -11.90 8.02
C GLY A 211 10.07 -11.49 9.16
N ARG A 212 9.87 -10.26 9.65
CA ARG A 212 10.54 -9.72 10.84
C ARG A 212 9.62 -9.86 12.05
N ALA A 213 10.17 -10.20 13.22
CA ALA A 213 9.40 -10.38 14.45
C ALA A 213 10.06 -9.67 15.63
N ILE A 214 9.26 -9.08 16.51
CA ILE A 214 9.67 -8.51 17.79
C ILE A 214 9.05 -9.34 18.91
N ILE A 215 9.85 -9.73 19.89
CA ILE A 215 9.36 -10.30 21.16
C ILE A 215 9.54 -9.21 22.21
N PRO A 216 8.47 -8.76 22.88
CA PRO A 216 8.58 -7.75 23.92
C PRO A 216 9.35 -8.30 25.13
N ASP A 217 10.06 -7.42 25.84
CA ASP A 217 10.80 -7.81 27.05
C ASP A 217 9.87 -8.01 28.25
N ASP A 218 8.83 -7.19 28.34
CA ASP A 218 7.77 -7.22 29.35
C ASP A 218 6.44 -7.69 28.77
N ASP A 219 5.50 -8.06 29.65
CA ASP A 219 4.14 -8.41 29.26
C ASP A 219 3.42 -7.19 28.67
N ILE A 220 2.79 -7.36 27.52
CA ILE A 220 2.08 -6.29 26.80
C ILE A 220 0.69 -6.08 27.40
N VAL A 221 0.39 -4.84 27.77
CA VAL A 221 -0.97 -4.43 28.11
C VAL A 221 -1.62 -3.69 26.94
N PRO A 222 -2.97 -3.62 26.87
CA PRO A 222 -3.65 -3.01 25.72
C PRO A 222 -3.23 -1.56 25.45
N ASP A 223 -2.89 -0.77 26.46
CA ASP A 223 -2.51 0.63 26.25
C ASP A 223 -1.12 0.80 25.60
N ASP A 224 -0.24 -0.19 25.69
CA ASP A 224 1.06 -0.18 24.98
C ASP A 224 0.81 -0.27 23.47
N LEU A 225 -0.18 -1.09 23.06
CA LEU A 225 -0.59 -1.23 21.66
C LEU A 225 -1.20 0.03 21.06
N VAL A 226 -1.56 1.03 21.86
CA VAL A 226 -2.01 2.35 21.35
C VAL A 226 -0.81 3.28 21.12
N LYS A 227 0.19 3.24 22.01
CA LYS A 227 1.30 4.20 22.05
C LYS A 227 2.50 3.77 21.22
N ASP A 228 2.77 2.47 21.19
CA ASP A 228 3.99 1.96 20.59
C ASP A 228 3.89 1.96 19.06
N GLU A 229 5.02 2.19 18.39
CA GLU A 229 5.14 2.16 16.94
C GLU A 229 6.16 1.10 16.51
N GLY A 230 6.40 0.97 15.20
CA GLY A 230 7.42 0.07 14.68
C GLY A 230 6.99 -1.40 14.53
N PHE A 231 5.69 -1.66 14.50
CA PHE A 231 5.15 -2.98 14.14
C PHE A 231 3.99 -2.87 13.15
N SER A 232 3.87 -3.83 12.23
CA SER A 232 2.80 -3.84 11.23
C SER A 232 1.62 -4.75 11.57
N ALA A 233 1.74 -5.60 12.59
CA ALA A 233 0.66 -6.43 13.13
C ALA A 233 1.03 -6.92 14.53
N VAL A 234 0.03 -7.38 15.28
CA VAL A 234 0.21 -8.04 16.59
C VAL A 234 -0.26 -9.48 16.49
N ILE A 235 0.51 -10.43 17.01
CA ILE A 235 0.12 -11.84 17.09
C ILE A 235 -0.24 -12.18 18.54
N TRP A 236 -1.45 -12.71 18.74
CA TRP A 236 -1.93 -13.16 20.05
C TRP A 236 -2.45 -14.60 19.99
N TRP A 237 -1.72 -15.52 20.62
CA TRP A 237 -2.12 -16.92 20.76
C TRP A 237 -2.43 -17.24 22.22
N GLY A 238 -3.44 -16.55 22.77
CA GLY A 238 -3.88 -16.70 24.15
C GLY A 238 -5.40 -16.74 24.26
N ASP A 239 -5.92 -16.23 25.39
CA ASP A 239 -7.35 -16.24 25.66
C ASP A 239 -8.11 -15.16 24.86
N THR A 240 -9.41 -15.37 24.72
CA THR A 240 -10.29 -14.48 23.94
C THR A 240 -10.51 -13.12 24.59
N GLU A 241 -10.48 -13.04 25.92
CA GLU A 241 -10.75 -11.80 26.65
C GLU A 241 -9.64 -10.77 26.40
N THR A 242 -8.38 -11.20 26.57
CA THR A 242 -7.18 -10.40 26.26
C THR A 242 -7.12 -10.06 24.77
N GLY A 243 -7.42 -11.03 23.90
CA GLY A 243 -7.47 -10.81 22.45
C GLY A 243 -8.47 -9.71 22.06
N HIS A 244 -9.66 -9.70 22.68
CA HIS A 244 -10.62 -8.61 22.46
C HIS A 244 -10.14 -7.27 23.01
N ALA A 245 -9.43 -7.26 24.15
CA ALA A 245 -8.84 -6.04 24.68
C ALA A 245 -7.77 -5.46 23.75
N PHE A 246 -6.90 -6.31 23.18
CA PHE A 246 -5.92 -5.92 22.18
C PHE A 246 -6.58 -5.39 20.90
N SER A 247 -7.61 -6.07 20.39
CA SER A 247 -8.36 -5.61 19.21
C SER A 247 -8.97 -4.22 19.42
N ARG A 248 -9.59 -3.96 20.58
CA ARG A 248 -10.12 -2.63 20.93
C ARG A 248 -9.03 -1.58 21.12
N ALA A 249 -7.84 -1.96 21.58
CA ALA A 249 -6.71 -1.05 21.65
C ALA A 249 -6.19 -0.66 20.26
N LEU A 250 -5.94 -1.65 19.40
CA LEU A 250 -5.45 -1.41 18.04
C LEU A 250 -6.43 -0.55 17.22
N ALA A 251 -7.74 -0.72 17.42
CA ALA A 251 -8.76 0.09 16.76
C ALA A 251 -8.81 1.57 17.23
N ARG A 252 -8.16 1.92 18.34
CA ARG A 252 -8.05 3.30 18.84
C ARG A 252 -6.82 4.03 18.31
N ARG A 253 -5.94 3.34 17.59
CA ARG A 253 -4.74 3.95 17.00
C ARG A 253 -5.12 4.91 15.88
N ASP A 254 -4.36 5.99 15.78
CA ASP A 254 -4.32 6.81 14.58
C ASP A 254 -3.43 6.13 13.51
N GLY A 255 -3.62 6.54 12.25
CA GLY A 255 -2.79 6.06 11.14
C GLY A 255 -3.28 4.75 10.52
N PRO A 256 -2.37 3.97 9.89
CA PRO A 256 -2.71 2.70 9.23
C PRO A 256 -3.30 1.67 10.20
N ILE A 257 -4.25 0.88 9.71
CA ILE A 257 -4.84 -0.22 10.49
C ILE A 257 -3.77 -1.28 10.77
N VAL A 258 -3.55 -1.56 12.05
CA VAL A 258 -2.68 -2.65 12.52
C VAL A 258 -3.54 -3.86 12.90
N PRO A 259 -3.46 -4.99 12.17
CA PRO A 259 -4.29 -6.15 12.43
C PRO A 259 -3.82 -6.94 13.67
N LEU A 260 -4.79 -7.51 14.37
CA LEU A 260 -4.57 -8.58 15.35
C LEU A 260 -4.68 -9.94 14.65
N ILE A 261 -3.63 -10.74 14.77
CA ILE A 261 -3.54 -12.10 14.24
C ILE A 261 -3.72 -13.06 15.40
N VAL A 262 -4.82 -13.80 15.40
CA VAL A 262 -5.14 -14.78 16.47
C VAL A 262 -4.90 -16.22 16.05
N ASP A 263 -4.47 -16.43 14.81
CA ASP A 263 -4.19 -17.70 14.19
C ASP A 263 -2.76 -17.73 13.61
N SER A 264 -2.40 -18.73 12.79
CA SER A 264 -1.04 -18.76 12.20
C SER A 264 -0.85 -17.61 11.22
N PRO A 265 0.27 -16.86 11.26
CA PRO A 265 0.54 -15.83 10.25
C PRO A 265 0.76 -16.47 8.87
N ASP A 266 0.61 -15.65 7.83
CA ASP A 266 0.85 -16.02 6.44
C ASP A 266 1.74 -14.98 5.73
N ARG A 267 2.03 -15.23 4.44
CA ARG A 267 2.86 -14.35 3.62
C ARG A 267 2.31 -12.93 3.50
N ALA A 268 0.99 -12.75 3.45
CA ALA A 268 0.36 -11.44 3.32
C ALA A 268 0.44 -10.60 4.61
N HIS A 269 0.63 -11.25 5.76
CA HIS A 269 0.92 -10.56 7.02
C HIS A 269 2.34 -10.02 7.09
N VAL A 270 3.31 -10.71 6.48
CA VAL A 270 4.74 -10.38 6.62
C VAL A 270 5.30 -9.57 5.43
N PHE A 271 4.61 -9.56 4.29
CA PHE A 271 5.00 -8.77 3.11
C PHE A 271 3.91 -7.77 2.69
N HIS A 272 4.34 -6.61 2.20
CA HIS A 272 3.57 -5.78 1.27
C HIS A 272 3.69 -6.39 -0.12
N GLU A 273 2.58 -6.42 -0.84
CA GLU A 273 2.58 -6.71 -2.26
C GLU A 273 2.68 -5.38 -3.01
N ARG A 274 3.66 -5.19 -3.89
CA ARG A 274 3.79 -4.02 -4.76
C ARG A 274 3.80 -4.45 -6.22
N HIS A 275 2.92 -3.86 -7.01
CA HIS A 275 2.77 -4.17 -8.43
C HIS A 275 3.39 -3.06 -9.28
N LEU A 276 4.18 -3.42 -10.29
CA LEU A 276 4.78 -2.53 -11.27
C LEU A 276 4.28 -2.90 -12.67
N CYS A 277 3.53 -2.00 -13.30
CA CYS A 277 3.03 -2.11 -14.66
C CYS A 277 3.82 -1.16 -15.58
N ILE A 278 4.49 -1.68 -16.59
CA ILE A 278 5.27 -0.88 -17.55
C ILE A 278 4.66 -1.02 -18.94
N ASP A 279 4.26 0.09 -19.55
CA ASP A 279 4.01 0.14 -20.99
C ASP A 279 5.35 0.10 -21.74
N THR A 280 5.63 -1.03 -22.37
CA THR A 280 6.86 -1.26 -23.14
C THR A 280 6.76 -0.75 -24.58
N THR A 281 5.58 -0.25 -24.98
CA THR A 281 5.31 0.30 -26.32
C THR A 281 5.31 1.82 -26.36
N ALA A 282 5.53 2.50 -25.22
CA ALA A 282 5.52 3.96 -25.11
C ALA A 282 6.53 4.69 -26.03
N ALA A 283 7.50 3.98 -26.60
CA ALA A 283 8.42 4.49 -27.62
C ALA A 283 7.82 4.53 -29.05
N GLY A 284 6.61 4.00 -29.26
CA GLY A 284 5.91 3.96 -30.55
C GLY A 284 5.95 2.61 -31.27
N GLY A 285 6.32 1.52 -30.59
CA GLY A 285 6.37 0.17 -31.18
C GLY A 285 6.73 -0.89 -30.14
N ASN A 286 6.50 -2.16 -30.46
CA ASN A 286 6.80 -3.28 -29.56
C ASN A 286 8.03 -4.05 -30.07
N ALA A 287 9.16 -3.93 -29.36
CA ALA A 287 10.40 -4.59 -29.73
C ALA A 287 10.30 -6.12 -29.73
N ALA A 288 9.50 -6.71 -28.83
CA ALA A 288 9.32 -8.17 -28.76
C ALA A 288 8.61 -8.73 -30.01
N LEU A 289 7.80 -7.91 -30.70
CA LEU A 289 7.13 -8.29 -31.94
C LEU A 289 8.01 -8.12 -33.20
N LEU A 290 9.19 -7.50 -33.08
CA LEU A 290 10.13 -7.32 -34.20
C LEU A 290 11.08 -8.52 -34.41
N VAL A 291 11.07 -9.48 -33.47
CA VAL A 291 11.96 -10.66 -33.48
C VAL A 291 11.18 -11.95 -33.84
N GLY A 292 9.97 -11.81 -34.38
CA GLY A 292 9.10 -12.91 -34.84
C GLY A 292 9.32 -13.30 -36.30
#